data_AF-A0AAU8IP58-F1
#
_entry.id   AF-A0AAU8IP58-F1
#
_cell.length_a   1.000
_cell.length_b   1.000
_cell.length_c   1.000
_cell.angle_alpha   90.00
_cell.angle_beta   90.00
_cell.angle_gamma   90.00
#
_symmetry.space_group_name_H-M   'P 1'
#
loop_
_entity.id
_entity.type
_entity.pdbx_description
1 polymer ?
#
loop_
_entity_poly.entity_id
_entity_poly.type
_entity_poly.pdbx_seq_one_letter_code
_entity_poly.pdbx_strand_id
1 'polypeptide(L)'
;MKPTPFDYSAPRTVPEALALLADEDRDPKVVAGGQSLIPMLGMRLARPGLLVDITRIPGLDRIEVDASGALHIGAAVRQARAAADPAVRTGWPLLAAAIGHIGHPQIRARGTVCGSLVHHDPAAELPTAALASDARFVTAGPSGTRTVAAEDFFVATFQTAVEPDELLTEVVLPPRRSGWAFEELTRRHGDFATVGVAVLLSRAEERVSDARAVFCGVGPVPVRLPAVEEALTGTDAGPAARAAAREAALAHLTPADDVHATAAYRREAAAHLLGRACTTAWERTR
;
A
#
# COMPACT_ATOMS: atom_id res chain seq x y z
N MET A 1 23.02 -16.26 7.89
CA MET A 1 21.92 -16.59 8.81
C MET A 1 20.99 -17.59 8.12
N LYS A 2 20.53 -18.65 8.79
CA LYS A 2 19.68 -19.71 8.20
C LYS A 2 18.32 -19.77 8.92
N PRO A 3 17.20 -19.93 8.18
CA PRO A 3 15.88 -20.08 8.78
C PRO A 3 15.76 -21.39 9.58
N THR A 4 14.73 -21.49 10.42
CA THR A 4 14.32 -22.78 10.99
C THR A 4 13.82 -23.71 9.88
N PRO A 5 13.88 -25.04 10.06
CA PRO A 5 13.22 -25.97 9.14
C PRO A 5 11.73 -25.65 9.02
N PHE A 6 11.20 -25.78 7.81
CA PHE A 6 9.79 -25.65 7.47
C PHE A 6 9.47 -26.54 6.27
N ASP A 7 8.24 -26.98 6.17
CA ASP A 7 7.70 -27.61 4.99
C ASP A 7 7.36 -26.56 3.93
N TYR A 8 7.33 -26.97 2.66
CA TYR A 8 6.97 -26.11 1.55
C TYR A 8 5.91 -26.80 0.68
N SER A 9 4.84 -26.07 0.38
CA SER A 9 3.80 -26.51 -0.55
C SER A 9 3.55 -25.42 -1.60
N ALA A 10 3.31 -25.84 -2.84
CA ALA A 10 3.00 -24.96 -3.96
C ALA A 10 1.68 -25.40 -4.61
N PRO A 11 0.53 -25.12 -3.97
CA PRO A 11 -0.78 -25.51 -4.47
C PRO A 11 -1.06 -24.91 -5.86
N ARG A 12 -1.98 -25.54 -6.59
CA ARG A 12 -2.38 -25.12 -7.94
C ARG A 12 -3.72 -24.41 -7.96
N THR A 13 -4.45 -24.39 -6.85
CA THR A 13 -5.75 -23.73 -6.75
C THR A 13 -5.86 -22.95 -5.43
N VAL A 14 -6.73 -21.93 -5.41
CA VAL A 14 -7.04 -21.20 -4.17
C VAL A 14 -7.63 -22.13 -3.10
N PRO A 15 -8.59 -23.03 -3.40
CA PRO A 15 -9.08 -24.00 -2.41
C PRO A 15 -7.99 -24.88 -1.80
N GLU A 16 -7.02 -25.36 -2.60
CA GLU A 16 -5.88 -26.12 -2.05
C GLU A 16 -5.02 -25.26 -1.12
N ALA A 17 -4.79 -23.98 -1.45
CA ALA A 17 -4.06 -23.07 -0.58
C ALA A 17 -4.79 -22.86 0.75
N LEU A 18 -6.11 -22.63 0.72
CA LEU A 18 -6.93 -22.45 1.93
C LEU A 18 -6.94 -23.71 2.79
N ALA A 19 -7.02 -24.89 2.19
CA ALA A 19 -6.94 -26.15 2.93
C ALA A 19 -5.61 -26.32 3.67
N LEU A 20 -4.51 -25.81 3.12
CA LEU A 20 -3.20 -25.80 3.79
C LEU A 20 -3.10 -24.71 4.88
N LEU A 21 -3.78 -23.58 4.70
CA LEU A 21 -3.82 -22.49 5.69
C LEU A 21 -4.64 -22.83 6.93
N ALA A 22 -5.59 -23.77 6.81
CA ALA A 22 -6.39 -24.26 7.94
C ALA A 22 -5.62 -25.17 8.93
N ASP A 23 -4.36 -25.52 8.63
CA ASP A 23 -3.55 -26.40 9.47
C ASP A 23 -2.87 -25.62 10.61
N GLU A 24 -3.62 -25.31 11.68
CA GLU A 24 -3.12 -24.50 12.80
C GLU A 24 -1.86 -25.08 13.48
N ASP A 25 -1.71 -26.41 13.50
CA ASP A 25 -0.58 -27.09 14.13
C ASP A 25 0.76 -26.74 13.46
N ARG A 26 0.74 -26.39 12.17
CA ARG A 26 1.92 -26.03 11.39
C ARG A 26 2.14 -24.53 11.24
N ASP A 27 1.30 -23.67 11.83
CA ASP A 27 1.35 -22.19 11.67
C ASP A 27 1.69 -21.76 10.23
N PRO A 28 0.84 -22.09 9.25
CA PRO A 28 1.15 -21.91 7.85
C PRO A 28 1.24 -20.42 7.51
N LYS A 29 2.23 -20.07 6.67
CA LYS A 29 2.35 -18.72 6.12
C LYS A 29 2.37 -18.72 4.61
N VAL A 30 1.58 -17.83 4.03
CA VAL A 30 1.60 -17.55 2.60
C VAL A 30 2.96 -16.97 2.21
N VAL A 31 3.57 -17.55 1.17
CA VAL A 31 4.74 -16.96 0.50
C VAL A 31 4.35 -16.54 -0.91
N ALA A 32 4.45 -15.24 -1.18
CA ALA A 32 4.26 -14.66 -2.50
C ALA A 32 5.60 -14.26 -3.12
N GLY A 33 5.97 -12.98 -3.03
CA GLY A 33 7.29 -12.50 -3.44
C GLY A 33 8.44 -12.89 -2.52
N GLY A 34 8.12 -13.19 -1.26
CA GLY A 34 9.09 -13.55 -0.22
C GLY A 34 10.04 -12.43 0.20
N GLN A 35 9.87 -11.19 -0.29
CA GLN A 35 10.83 -10.11 -0.06
C GLN A 35 10.80 -9.52 1.35
N SER A 36 9.72 -9.76 2.11
CA SER A 36 9.66 -9.47 3.55
C SER A 36 9.78 -10.74 4.38
N LEU A 37 9.00 -11.77 4.04
CA LEU A 37 8.97 -13.01 4.80
C LEU A 37 10.32 -13.74 4.83
N ILE A 38 11.01 -13.92 3.69
CA ILE A 38 12.27 -14.68 3.66
C ILE A 38 13.37 -14.02 4.51
N PRO A 39 13.57 -12.68 4.46
CA PRO A 39 14.42 -12.00 5.44
C PRO A 39 14.02 -12.25 6.90
N MET A 40 12.73 -12.17 7.25
CA MET A 40 12.24 -12.45 8.60
C MET A 40 12.54 -13.88 9.06
N LEU A 41 12.41 -14.87 8.17
CA LEU A 41 12.79 -16.25 8.47
C LEU A 41 14.30 -16.36 8.73
N GLY A 42 15.11 -15.70 7.90
CA GLY A 42 16.57 -15.65 8.07
C GLY A 42 17.00 -15.07 9.42
N MET A 43 16.29 -14.04 9.91
CA MET A 43 16.49 -13.42 11.22
C MET A 43 15.75 -14.15 12.36
N ARG A 44 14.96 -15.18 12.04
CA ARG A 44 14.11 -15.96 12.98
C ARG A 44 13.07 -15.12 13.74
N LEU A 45 12.62 -14.04 13.11
CA LEU A 45 11.49 -13.22 13.55
C LEU A 45 10.14 -13.89 13.26
N ALA A 46 10.09 -14.74 12.23
CA ALA A 46 8.99 -15.64 11.93
C ALA A 46 9.52 -17.07 11.81
N ARG A 47 8.74 -18.06 12.26
CA ARG A 47 9.13 -19.49 12.33
C ARG A 47 7.95 -20.43 11.98
N PRO A 48 7.30 -20.24 10.83
CA PRO A 48 6.20 -21.10 10.42
C PRO A 48 6.70 -22.54 10.21
N GLY A 49 5.84 -23.52 10.50
CA GLY A 49 6.08 -24.92 10.16
C GLY A 49 5.81 -25.23 8.69
N LEU A 50 4.99 -24.42 8.01
CA LEU A 50 4.64 -24.59 6.60
C LEU A 50 4.65 -23.26 5.83
N LEU A 51 5.29 -23.24 4.66
CA LEU A 51 5.14 -22.18 3.67
C LEU A 51 4.23 -22.60 2.52
N VAL A 52 3.21 -21.79 2.24
CA VAL A 52 2.24 -22.00 1.15
C VAL A 52 2.53 -21.02 0.02
N ASP A 53 3.15 -21.49 -1.07
CA ASP A 53 3.52 -20.68 -2.22
C ASP A 53 2.35 -20.51 -3.21
N ILE A 54 1.83 -19.28 -3.25
CA ILE A 54 0.67 -18.93 -4.09
C ILE A 54 1.07 -18.51 -5.51
N THR A 55 2.36 -18.39 -5.82
CA THR A 55 2.83 -17.78 -7.07
C THR A 55 2.57 -18.64 -8.31
N ARG A 56 2.13 -19.88 -8.13
CA ARG A 56 1.84 -20.85 -9.20
C ARG A 56 0.35 -21.14 -9.37
N ILE A 57 -0.52 -20.47 -8.61
CA ILE A 57 -1.97 -20.59 -8.73
C ILE A 57 -2.41 -19.79 -9.95
N PRO A 58 -2.96 -20.42 -11.00
CA PRO A 58 -3.42 -19.71 -12.18
C PRO A 58 -4.47 -18.65 -11.83
N GLY A 59 -4.33 -17.47 -12.40
CA GLY A 59 -5.28 -16.39 -12.22
C GLY A 59 -4.97 -15.41 -11.11
N LEU A 60 -4.08 -15.75 -10.17
CA LEU A 60 -3.55 -14.77 -9.19
C LEU A 60 -2.49 -13.86 -9.81
N ASP A 61 -2.07 -14.11 -11.04
CA ASP A 61 -1.09 -13.33 -11.78
C ASP A 61 -1.74 -12.41 -12.82
N ARG A 62 -3.02 -12.04 -12.65
CA ARG A 62 -3.73 -11.16 -13.59
C ARG A 62 -3.61 -9.68 -13.24
N ILE A 63 -3.52 -8.85 -14.29
CA ILE A 63 -3.76 -7.42 -14.24
C ILE A 63 -4.83 -7.17 -15.29
N GLU A 64 -6.00 -6.70 -14.89
CA GLU A 64 -7.12 -6.45 -15.80
C GLU A 64 -7.90 -5.22 -15.40
N VAL A 65 -8.52 -4.56 -16.39
CA VAL A 65 -9.48 -3.49 -16.16
C VAL A 65 -10.85 -4.02 -16.53
N ASP A 66 -11.78 -3.99 -15.59
CA ASP A 66 -13.12 -4.55 -15.79
C ASP A 66 -14.03 -3.59 -16.59
N ALA A 67 -15.27 -4.02 -16.83
CA ALA A 67 -16.27 -3.23 -17.55
C ALA A 67 -16.70 -1.94 -16.82
N SER A 68 -16.49 -1.86 -15.50
CA SER A 68 -16.72 -0.64 -14.71
C SER A 68 -15.55 0.35 -14.79
N GLY A 69 -14.41 -0.09 -15.33
CA GLY A 69 -13.18 0.66 -15.40
C GLY A 69 -12.29 0.50 -14.16
N ALA A 70 -12.61 -0.44 -13.26
CA ALA A 70 -11.78 -0.72 -12.09
C ALA A 70 -10.58 -1.61 -12.46
N LEU A 71 -9.44 -1.36 -11.84
CA LEU A 71 -8.22 -2.15 -12.01
C LEU A 71 -8.17 -3.28 -11.00
N HIS A 72 -8.03 -4.51 -11.48
CA HIS A 72 -7.84 -5.71 -10.69
C HIS A 72 -6.39 -6.16 -10.76
N ILE A 73 -5.75 -6.35 -9.60
CA ILE A 73 -4.38 -6.84 -9.48
C ILE A 73 -4.38 -8.09 -8.62
N GLY A 74 -4.09 -9.24 -9.24
CA GLY A 74 -4.00 -10.53 -8.55
C GLY A 74 -2.82 -10.63 -7.57
N ALA A 75 -2.95 -11.52 -6.59
CA ALA A 75 -2.02 -11.66 -5.47
C ALA A 75 -0.56 -12.02 -5.84
N ALA A 76 -0.37 -12.71 -6.96
CA ALA A 76 0.92 -13.12 -7.49
C ALA A 76 1.54 -12.08 -8.44
N VAL A 77 0.86 -10.95 -8.73
CA VAL A 77 1.41 -9.89 -9.59
C VAL A 77 2.63 -9.23 -8.94
N ARG A 78 3.76 -9.30 -9.64
CA ARG A 78 5.02 -8.65 -9.24
C ARG A 78 4.90 -7.13 -9.32
N GLN A 79 5.49 -6.44 -8.35
CA GLN A 79 5.54 -4.97 -8.29
C GLN A 79 6.14 -4.38 -9.57
N ALA A 80 7.26 -4.94 -10.07
CA ALA A 80 7.88 -4.46 -11.30
C ALA A 80 6.96 -4.60 -12.52
N ARG A 81 6.14 -5.66 -12.59
CA ARG A 81 5.17 -5.84 -13.67
C ARG A 81 4.04 -4.82 -13.55
N ALA A 82 3.46 -4.65 -12.36
CA ALA A 82 2.40 -3.67 -12.13
C ALA A 82 2.85 -2.24 -12.46
N ALA A 83 4.05 -1.83 -12.03
CA ALA A 83 4.57 -0.49 -12.31
C ALA A 83 4.90 -0.24 -13.80
N ALA A 84 5.21 -1.30 -14.55
CA ALA A 84 5.50 -1.21 -15.98
C ALA A 84 4.24 -1.33 -16.86
N ASP A 85 3.14 -1.82 -16.30
CA ASP A 85 1.91 -2.08 -17.04
C ASP A 85 1.31 -0.78 -17.61
N PRO A 86 1.03 -0.69 -18.92
CA PRO A 86 0.49 0.54 -19.52
C PRO A 86 -0.85 1.00 -18.92
N ALA A 87 -1.74 0.06 -18.59
CA ALA A 87 -3.04 0.40 -18.01
C ALA A 87 -2.85 1.00 -16.61
N VAL A 88 -1.94 0.43 -15.80
CA VAL A 88 -1.61 0.96 -14.47
C VAL A 88 -0.95 2.34 -14.59
N ARG A 89 0.01 2.51 -15.51
CA ARG A 89 0.72 3.79 -15.68
C ARG A 89 -0.18 4.93 -16.14
N THR A 90 -1.21 4.65 -16.91
CA THR A 90 -2.13 5.67 -17.43
C THR A 90 -3.35 5.86 -16.52
N GLY A 91 -3.96 4.78 -16.02
CA GLY A 91 -5.19 4.83 -15.23
C GLY A 91 -4.96 4.97 -13.71
N TRP A 92 -3.87 4.41 -13.18
CA TRP A 92 -3.53 4.41 -11.76
C TRP A 92 -2.08 4.86 -11.51
N PRO A 93 -1.67 6.03 -12.03
CA PRO A 93 -0.28 6.46 -12.00
C PRO A 93 0.27 6.68 -10.58
N LEU A 94 -0.59 7.00 -9.60
CA LEU A 94 -0.19 7.04 -8.18
C LEU A 94 0.39 5.70 -7.71
N LEU A 95 -0.26 4.58 -8.08
CA LEU A 95 0.20 3.24 -7.72
C LEU A 95 1.55 2.94 -8.37
N ALA A 96 1.71 3.23 -9.65
CA ALA A 96 2.98 3.03 -10.36
C ALA A 96 4.11 3.86 -9.75
N ALA A 97 3.83 5.11 -9.35
CA ALA A 97 4.80 5.98 -8.70
C ALA A 97 5.18 5.47 -7.31
N ALA A 98 4.21 5.09 -6.47
CA ALA A 98 4.45 4.49 -5.16
C ALA A 98 5.34 3.24 -5.28
N ILE A 99 5.10 2.38 -6.27
CA ILE A 99 5.97 1.22 -6.52
C ILE A 99 7.41 1.65 -6.88
N GLY A 100 7.60 2.77 -7.56
CA GLY A 100 8.92 3.29 -7.92
C GLY A 100 9.84 3.56 -6.73
N HIS A 101 9.27 3.84 -5.56
CA HIS A 101 9.98 4.10 -4.31
C HIS A 101 10.40 2.83 -3.56
N ILE A 102 9.72 1.70 -3.81
CA ILE A 102 9.93 0.44 -3.08
C ILE A 102 11.29 -0.17 -3.43
N GLY A 103 12.22 -0.14 -2.49
CA GLY A 103 13.48 -0.88 -2.58
C GLY A 103 14.24 -0.64 -3.89
N HIS A 104 14.80 -1.72 -4.42
CA HIS A 104 15.57 -1.72 -5.67
C HIS A 104 14.92 -2.65 -6.70
N PRO A 105 15.32 -2.58 -7.99
CA PRO A 105 14.73 -3.38 -9.06
C PRO A 105 14.64 -4.89 -8.74
N GLN A 106 15.60 -5.47 -8.03
CA GLN A 106 15.63 -6.88 -7.63
C GLN A 106 14.52 -7.22 -6.63
N ILE A 107 14.25 -6.31 -5.69
CA ILE A 107 13.15 -6.43 -4.73
C ILE A 107 11.83 -6.38 -5.50
N ARG A 108 11.65 -5.38 -6.37
CA ARG A 108 10.41 -5.21 -7.15
C ARG A 108 10.15 -6.32 -8.17
N ALA A 109 11.21 -6.96 -8.69
CA ALA A 109 11.10 -8.09 -9.60
C ALA A 109 10.48 -9.33 -8.92
N ARG A 110 10.58 -9.43 -7.58
CA ARG A 110 10.03 -10.55 -6.80
C ARG A 110 8.85 -10.16 -5.93
N GLY A 111 8.91 -9.02 -5.24
CA GLY A 111 7.84 -8.51 -4.40
C GLY A 111 6.53 -8.46 -5.17
N THR A 112 5.42 -8.82 -4.53
CA THR A 112 4.08 -8.71 -5.13
C THR A 112 3.35 -7.52 -4.54
N VAL A 113 2.40 -6.96 -5.30
CA VAL A 113 1.59 -5.82 -4.83
C VAL A 113 0.80 -6.22 -3.58
N CYS A 114 0.01 -7.29 -3.68
CA CYS A 114 -0.76 -7.84 -2.59
C CYS A 114 0.10 -8.35 -1.42
N GLY A 115 1.29 -8.89 -1.68
CA GLY A 115 2.20 -9.31 -0.61
C GLY A 115 2.68 -8.14 0.25
N SER A 116 2.92 -6.97 -0.37
CA SER A 116 3.23 -5.75 0.38
C SER A 116 2.03 -5.23 1.18
N LEU A 117 0.84 -5.33 0.61
CA LEU A 117 -0.40 -4.89 1.25
C LEU A 117 -0.74 -5.74 2.47
N VAL A 118 -0.62 -7.07 2.38
CA VAL A 118 -0.86 -8.00 3.50
C VAL A 118 0.26 -7.93 4.54
N HIS A 119 1.52 -7.77 4.12
CA HIS A 119 2.62 -7.63 5.08
C HIS A 119 2.45 -6.39 5.95
N HIS A 120 1.94 -5.30 5.36
CA HIS A 120 1.53 -4.09 6.07
C HIS A 120 2.59 -3.55 7.05
N ASP A 121 3.78 -3.26 6.52
CA ASP A 121 4.70 -2.39 7.22
C ASP A 121 4.13 -0.95 7.24
N PRO A 122 4.05 -0.25 8.39
CA PRO A 122 3.47 1.09 8.48
C PRO A 122 4.19 2.17 7.65
N ALA A 123 5.46 1.92 7.27
CA ALA A 123 6.21 2.80 6.40
C ALA A 123 6.03 2.48 4.90
N ALA A 124 5.37 1.37 4.54
CA ALA A 124 5.26 0.94 3.16
C ALA A 124 4.38 1.87 2.31
N GLU A 125 4.76 2.02 1.05
CA GLU A 125 4.16 2.96 0.10
C GLU A 125 2.83 2.43 -0.46
N LEU A 126 2.72 1.11 -0.65
CA LEU A 126 1.53 0.48 -1.23
C LEU A 126 0.28 0.58 -0.34
N PRO A 127 0.33 0.35 0.98
CA PRO A 127 -0.80 0.63 1.87
C PRO A 127 -1.31 2.07 1.75
N THR A 128 -0.41 3.06 1.72
CA THR A 128 -0.75 4.48 1.55
C THR A 128 -1.43 4.77 0.22
N ALA A 129 -0.86 4.26 -0.89
CA ALA A 129 -1.44 4.44 -2.21
C ALA A 129 -2.80 3.75 -2.36
N ALA A 130 -2.97 2.56 -1.76
CA ALA A 130 -4.22 1.82 -1.76
C ALA A 130 -5.32 2.54 -0.97
N LEU A 131 -5.01 3.06 0.23
CA LEU A 131 -5.95 3.85 1.01
C LEU A 131 -6.29 5.18 0.33
N ALA A 132 -5.33 5.84 -0.32
CA ALA A 132 -5.61 7.07 -1.09
C ALA A 132 -6.52 6.80 -2.29
N SER A 133 -6.41 5.63 -2.91
CA SER A 133 -7.14 5.25 -4.12
C SER A 133 -8.48 4.57 -3.83
N ASP A 134 -8.95 4.54 -2.58
CA ASP A 134 -10.18 3.85 -2.18
C ASP A 134 -10.21 2.38 -2.63
N ALA A 135 -9.07 1.70 -2.50
CA ALA A 135 -8.91 0.31 -2.92
C ALA A 135 -9.84 -0.63 -2.13
N ARG A 136 -10.14 -1.77 -2.75
CA ARG A 136 -10.92 -2.87 -2.15
C ARG A 136 -10.11 -4.15 -2.23
N PHE A 137 -10.17 -4.94 -1.18
CA PHE A 137 -9.33 -6.13 -0.97
C PHE A 137 -10.22 -7.36 -1.01
N VAL A 138 -10.01 -8.23 -2.00
CA VAL A 138 -10.81 -9.45 -2.17
C VAL A 138 -10.08 -10.60 -1.49
N THR A 139 -10.65 -11.11 -0.41
CA THR A 139 -10.10 -12.23 0.35
C THR A 139 -10.97 -13.47 0.14
N ALA A 140 -10.32 -14.62 0.00
CA ALA A 140 -10.97 -15.93 0.00
C ALA A 140 -10.66 -16.63 1.32
N GLY A 141 -11.65 -17.29 1.91
CA GLY A 141 -11.54 -18.07 3.14
C GLY A 141 -12.48 -19.27 3.10
N PRO A 142 -12.59 -20.04 4.20
CA PRO A 142 -13.48 -21.20 4.26
C PRO A 142 -14.96 -20.85 4.11
N SER A 143 -15.35 -19.62 4.47
CA SER A 143 -16.73 -19.12 4.32
C SER A 143 -17.02 -18.51 2.94
N GLY A 144 -16.09 -18.63 1.99
CA GLY A 144 -16.20 -18.06 0.64
C GLY A 144 -15.36 -16.79 0.48
N THR A 145 -15.80 -15.91 -0.43
CA THR A 145 -15.09 -14.68 -0.78
C THR A 145 -15.75 -13.47 -0.12
N ARG A 146 -14.95 -12.56 0.42
CA ARG A 146 -15.41 -11.25 0.90
C ARG A 146 -14.55 -10.13 0.36
N THR A 147 -15.07 -8.91 0.43
CA THR A 147 -14.38 -7.71 0.01
C THR A 147 -14.30 -6.73 1.17
N VAL A 148 -13.10 -6.24 1.47
CA VAL A 148 -12.82 -5.28 2.55
C VAL A 148 -12.41 -3.95 1.94
N ALA A 149 -12.95 -2.84 2.43
CA ALA A 149 -12.54 -1.50 2.00
C ALA A 149 -11.16 -1.15 2.58
N ALA A 150 -10.39 -0.30 1.90
CA ALA A 150 -9.08 0.12 2.40
C ALA A 150 -9.10 0.78 3.79
N GLU A 151 -10.20 1.46 4.13
CA GLU A 151 -10.39 2.08 5.45
C GLU A 151 -10.47 1.05 6.58
N ASP A 152 -10.90 -0.18 6.26
CA ASP A 152 -11.08 -1.27 7.23
C ASP A 152 -10.01 -2.36 7.12
N PHE A 153 -9.15 -2.32 6.08
CA PHE A 153 -8.21 -3.40 5.79
C PHE A 153 -6.95 -3.35 6.66
N PHE A 154 -6.49 -2.16 7.04
CA PHE A 154 -5.26 -1.95 7.81
C PHE A 154 -5.58 -1.76 9.29
N VAL A 155 -5.12 -2.66 10.15
CA VAL A 155 -5.58 -2.73 11.56
C VAL A 155 -4.54 -2.21 12.54
N ALA A 156 -3.29 -2.68 12.40
CA ALA A 156 -2.16 -2.29 13.23
C ALA A 156 -0.84 -2.66 12.54
N THR A 157 0.31 -2.27 13.09
CA THR A 157 1.61 -2.64 12.54
C THR A 157 1.72 -4.15 12.27
N PHE A 158 1.96 -4.54 11.00
CA PHE A 158 2.00 -5.93 10.52
C PHE A 158 0.70 -6.73 10.65
N GLN A 159 -0.44 -6.05 10.83
CA GLN A 159 -1.75 -6.67 10.98
C GLN A 159 -2.75 -6.05 10.00
N THR A 160 -3.42 -6.90 9.24
CA THR A 160 -4.50 -6.52 8.33
C THR A 160 -5.79 -7.24 8.73
N ALA A 161 -6.87 -6.96 8.02
CA ALA A 161 -8.12 -7.68 8.16
C ALA A 161 -8.09 -9.11 7.59
N VAL A 162 -6.98 -9.57 6.98
CA VAL A 162 -6.83 -10.96 6.51
C VAL A 162 -6.67 -11.89 7.70
N GLU A 163 -7.59 -12.83 7.84
CA GLU A 163 -7.56 -13.85 8.90
C GLU A 163 -6.53 -14.97 8.62
N PRO A 164 -6.10 -15.75 9.63
CA PRO A 164 -5.07 -16.78 9.47
C PRO A 164 -5.36 -17.83 8.40
N ASP A 165 -6.63 -18.17 8.19
CA ASP A 165 -7.13 -19.14 7.22
C ASP A 165 -7.61 -18.50 5.90
N GLU A 166 -7.34 -17.21 5.71
CA GLU A 166 -7.70 -16.46 4.52
C GLU A 166 -6.51 -16.17 3.60
N LEU A 167 -6.84 -15.91 2.35
CA LEU A 167 -5.91 -15.49 1.32
C LEU A 167 -6.44 -14.24 0.61
N LEU A 168 -5.67 -13.15 0.64
CA LEU A 168 -5.91 -12.02 -0.28
C LEU A 168 -5.65 -12.51 -1.71
N THR A 169 -6.69 -12.56 -2.55
CA THR A 169 -6.60 -13.04 -3.94
C THR A 169 -6.34 -11.91 -4.93
N GLU A 170 -6.85 -10.72 -4.66
CA GLU A 170 -6.63 -9.53 -5.48
C GLU A 170 -6.90 -8.23 -4.71
N VAL A 171 -6.33 -7.13 -5.23
CA VAL A 171 -6.72 -5.77 -4.87
C VAL A 171 -7.38 -5.11 -6.07
N VAL A 172 -8.50 -4.43 -5.83
CA VAL A 172 -9.31 -3.73 -6.83
C VAL A 172 -9.23 -2.23 -6.57
N LEU A 173 -8.81 -1.45 -7.57
CA LEU A 173 -8.72 0.00 -7.49
C LEU A 173 -9.77 0.63 -8.41
N PRO A 174 -10.72 1.43 -7.88
CA PRO A 174 -11.68 2.12 -8.72
C PRO A 174 -10.98 3.12 -9.67
N PRO A 175 -11.57 3.46 -10.83
CA PRO A 175 -11.05 4.52 -11.66
C PRO A 175 -11.23 5.87 -10.95
N ARG A 176 -10.19 6.70 -10.98
CA ARG A 176 -10.26 8.07 -10.45
C ARG A 176 -9.56 9.03 -11.39
N ARG A 177 -10.29 10.07 -11.83
CA ARG A 177 -9.71 11.18 -12.60
C ARG A 177 -9.27 12.28 -11.63
N SER A 178 -7.99 12.27 -11.30
CA SER A 178 -7.40 13.25 -10.40
C SER A 178 -5.94 13.48 -10.78
N GLY A 179 -5.46 14.70 -10.54
CA GLY A 179 -4.03 14.93 -10.40
C GLY A 179 -3.51 14.22 -9.15
N TRP A 180 -2.24 13.80 -9.18
CA TRP A 180 -1.70 12.88 -8.18
C TRP A 180 -0.25 13.19 -7.84
N ALA A 181 0.17 12.88 -6.62
CA ALA A 181 1.56 12.89 -6.21
C ALA A 181 1.80 11.83 -5.13
N PHE A 182 2.96 11.18 -5.18
CA PHE A 182 3.53 10.43 -4.08
C PHE A 182 4.89 11.03 -3.78
N GLU A 183 5.12 11.43 -2.54
CA GLU A 183 6.38 12.00 -2.09
C GLU A 183 6.81 11.30 -0.81
N GLU A 184 8.09 11.01 -0.67
CA GLU A 184 8.64 10.41 0.54
C GLU A 184 9.95 11.07 0.95
N LEU A 185 10.25 10.92 2.23
CA LEU A 185 11.56 11.21 2.80
C LEU A 185 12.19 9.90 3.25
N THR A 186 13.25 9.50 2.57
CA THR A 186 14.07 8.33 2.91
C THR A 186 15.51 8.75 3.18
N ARG A 187 16.24 7.97 3.98
CA ARG A 187 17.67 8.21 4.22
C ARG A 187 18.48 8.02 2.94
N ARG A 188 18.11 7.00 2.16
CA ARG A 188 18.64 6.66 0.85
C ARG A 188 17.50 6.07 0.03
N HIS A 189 17.52 6.30 -1.28
CA HIS A 189 16.51 5.74 -2.17
C HIS A 189 16.41 4.21 -2.01
N GLY A 190 15.19 3.71 -1.83
CA GLY A 190 14.90 2.29 -1.61
C GLY A 190 14.90 1.84 -0.14
N ASP A 191 15.36 2.66 0.81
CA ASP A 191 15.10 2.42 2.23
C ASP A 191 13.61 2.70 2.53
N PHE A 192 13.05 2.10 3.59
CA PHE A 192 11.71 2.48 4.07
C PHE A 192 11.61 3.98 4.38
N ALA A 193 10.45 4.57 4.08
CA ALA A 193 10.16 5.97 4.33
C ALA A 193 10.26 6.31 5.84
N THR A 194 10.98 7.39 6.15
CA THR A 194 10.79 8.07 7.44
C THR A 194 9.37 8.64 7.50
N VAL A 195 8.90 9.20 6.39
CA VAL A 195 7.51 9.60 6.18
C VAL A 195 7.25 9.69 4.68
N GLY A 196 6.04 9.36 4.26
CA GLY A 196 5.58 9.58 2.89
C GLY A 196 4.14 10.09 2.87
N VAL A 197 3.75 10.67 1.73
CA VAL A 197 2.41 11.21 1.51
C VAL A 197 1.95 10.91 0.08
N ALA A 198 0.72 10.41 -0.03
CA ALA A 198 -0.03 10.32 -1.26
C ALA A 198 -1.10 11.43 -1.27
N VAL A 199 -1.12 12.22 -2.35
CA VAL A 199 -2.12 13.28 -2.56
C VAL A 199 -2.83 13.02 -3.88
N LEU A 200 -4.17 13.10 -3.86
CA LEU A 200 -5.02 13.12 -5.05
C LEU A 200 -5.87 14.38 -5.01
N LEU A 201 -5.87 15.16 -6.09
CA LEU A 201 -6.69 16.36 -6.23
C LEU A 201 -7.53 16.26 -7.50
N SER A 202 -8.83 16.45 -7.35
CA SER A 202 -9.77 16.58 -8.46
C SER A 202 -10.02 18.06 -8.73
N ARG A 203 -10.14 18.43 -10.00
CA ARG A 203 -10.36 19.82 -10.42
C ARG A 203 -11.76 19.99 -11.01
N ALA A 204 -12.49 20.99 -10.56
CA ALA A 204 -13.64 21.54 -11.25
C ALA A 204 -13.40 23.03 -11.48
N GLU A 205 -13.44 23.47 -12.74
CA GLU A 205 -12.99 24.79 -13.15
C GLU A 205 -11.53 25.04 -12.71
N GLU A 206 -11.27 26.08 -11.93
CA GLU A 206 -9.96 26.40 -11.37
C GLU A 206 -9.88 26.13 -9.86
N ARG A 207 -10.75 25.26 -9.34
CA ARG A 207 -10.80 24.91 -7.91
C ARG A 207 -10.71 23.42 -7.66
N VAL A 208 -10.16 23.06 -6.50
CA VAL A 208 -10.14 21.69 -6.00
C VAL A 208 -11.57 21.28 -5.68
N SER A 209 -12.13 20.33 -6.42
CA SER A 209 -13.48 19.80 -6.19
C SER A 209 -13.52 18.67 -5.17
N ASP A 210 -12.41 17.95 -5.05
CA ASP A 210 -12.23 16.82 -4.14
C ASP A 210 -10.74 16.62 -3.88
N ALA A 211 -10.40 16.25 -2.64
CA ALA A 211 -9.03 16.09 -2.18
C ALA A 211 -8.88 14.82 -1.35
N ARG A 212 -7.75 14.14 -1.50
CA ARG A 212 -7.34 13.02 -0.64
C ARG A 212 -5.90 13.24 -0.19
N ALA A 213 -5.64 13.08 1.10
CA ALA A 213 -4.28 13.15 1.66
C ALA A 213 -4.06 12.00 2.64
N VAL A 214 -3.13 11.10 2.31
CA VAL A 214 -2.82 9.90 3.11
C VAL A 214 -1.32 9.80 3.36
N PHE A 215 -0.92 9.48 4.59
CA PHE A 215 0.48 9.46 5.03
C PHE A 215 0.92 8.06 5.49
N CYS A 216 2.15 7.64 5.17
CA CYS A 216 2.84 6.51 5.83
C CYS A 216 3.92 6.98 6.79
N GLY A 217 4.36 6.10 7.69
CA GLY A 217 5.45 6.39 8.64
C GLY A 217 5.06 7.37 9.75
N VAL A 218 3.77 7.66 9.90
CA VAL A 218 3.23 8.62 10.90
C VAL A 218 2.25 7.99 11.90
N GLY A 219 2.10 6.67 11.85
CA GLY A 219 1.20 5.89 12.71
C GLY A 219 1.38 4.38 12.47
N PRO A 220 0.63 3.53 13.18
CA PRO A 220 0.67 2.07 13.00
C PRO A 220 0.01 1.61 11.69
N VAL A 221 -0.76 2.48 11.04
CA VAL A 221 -1.43 2.28 9.75
C VAL A 221 -1.30 3.57 8.91
N PRO A 222 -1.51 3.55 7.58
CA PRO A 222 -1.63 4.76 6.79
C PRO A 222 -2.71 5.70 7.33
N VAL A 223 -2.37 6.98 7.47
CA VAL A 223 -3.25 7.98 8.11
C VAL A 223 -3.83 8.89 7.04
N ARG A 224 -5.14 8.81 6.80
CA ARG A 224 -5.90 9.80 6.03
C ARG A 224 -6.19 11.01 6.92
N LEU A 225 -6.06 12.23 6.40
CA LEU A 225 -6.37 13.46 7.15
C LEU A 225 -7.51 14.27 6.51
N PRO A 226 -8.76 14.08 6.93
CA PRO A 226 -9.89 14.89 6.45
C PRO A 226 -9.70 16.40 6.64
N ALA A 227 -9.07 16.83 7.74
CA ALA A 227 -8.78 18.26 7.98
C ALA A 227 -7.86 18.88 6.91
N VAL A 228 -6.96 18.09 6.32
CA VAL A 228 -6.12 18.52 5.19
C VAL A 228 -6.94 18.60 3.91
N GLU A 229 -7.82 17.62 3.68
CA GLU A 229 -8.71 17.56 2.53
C GLU A 229 -9.69 18.75 2.52
N GLU A 230 -10.25 19.09 3.68
CA GLU A 230 -11.11 20.26 3.90
C GLU A 230 -10.38 21.58 3.63
N ALA A 231 -9.13 21.72 4.08
CA ALA A 231 -8.33 22.92 3.85
C ALA A 231 -7.99 23.16 2.37
N LEU A 232 -8.02 22.10 1.54
CA LEU A 232 -7.73 22.18 0.11
C LEU A 232 -8.99 22.34 -0.74
N THR A 233 -10.09 21.72 -0.34
CA THR A 233 -11.34 21.71 -1.11
C THR A 233 -11.90 23.12 -1.29
N GLY A 234 -12.34 23.46 -2.51
CA GLY A 234 -12.84 24.77 -2.88
C GLY A 234 -11.76 25.85 -3.11
N THR A 235 -10.48 25.52 -2.95
CA THR A 235 -9.35 26.43 -3.16
C THR A 235 -8.70 26.24 -4.53
N ASP A 236 -7.73 27.09 -4.88
CA ASP A 236 -6.87 26.97 -6.07
C ASP A 236 -5.63 26.09 -5.84
N ALA A 237 -5.55 25.39 -4.69
CA ALA A 237 -4.35 24.71 -4.19
C ALA A 237 -3.09 25.59 -4.17
N GLY A 238 -3.25 26.92 -4.12
CA GLY A 238 -2.20 27.92 -4.13
C GLY A 238 -1.44 28.01 -2.80
N PRO A 239 -0.49 28.97 -2.67
CA PRO A 239 0.35 29.09 -1.48
C PRO A 239 -0.42 29.19 -0.16
N ALA A 240 -1.53 29.94 -0.12
CA ALA A 240 -2.36 30.09 1.07
C ALA A 240 -3.08 28.79 1.45
N ALA A 241 -3.67 28.10 0.48
CA ALA A 241 -4.32 26.80 0.70
C ALA A 241 -3.33 25.74 1.19
N ARG A 242 -2.12 25.70 0.59
CA ARG A 242 -1.05 24.80 1.04
C ARG A 242 -0.54 25.11 2.44
N ALA A 243 -0.49 26.40 2.82
CA ALA A 243 -0.15 26.78 4.19
C ALA A 243 -1.23 26.30 5.17
N ALA A 244 -2.51 26.48 4.86
CA ALA A 244 -3.61 25.97 5.68
C ALA A 244 -3.58 24.43 5.80
N ALA A 245 -3.38 23.72 4.69
CA ALA A 245 -3.22 22.27 4.66
C ALA A 245 -2.02 21.80 5.51
N ARG A 246 -0.90 22.54 5.48
CA ARG A 246 0.28 22.27 6.31
C ARG A 246 -0.05 22.41 7.80
N GLU A 247 -0.73 23.49 8.20
CA GLU A 247 -1.13 23.68 9.60
C GLU A 247 -2.10 22.58 10.07
N ALA A 248 -3.05 22.17 9.23
CA ALA A 248 -3.90 21.03 9.51
C ALA A 248 -3.09 19.74 9.72
N ALA A 249 -2.12 19.45 8.85
CA ALA A 249 -1.26 18.28 9.03
C ALA A 249 -0.48 18.33 10.35
N LEU A 250 0.10 19.48 10.71
CA LEU A 250 0.84 19.65 11.98
C LEU A 250 -0.04 19.47 13.22
N ALA A 251 -1.31 19.89 13.14
CA ALA A 251 -2.25 19.79 14.24
C ALA A 251 -2.74 18.35 14.47
N HIS A 252 -2.86 17.55 13.42
CA HIS A 252 -3.51 16.23 13.48
C HIS A 252 -2.55 15.04 13.43
N LEU A 253 -1.32 15.20 12.94
CA LEU A 253 -0.34 14.11 12.92
C LEU A 253 0.32 13.90 14.29
N THR A 254 0.26 12.67 14.78
CA THR A 254 0.85 12.24 16.06
C THR A 254 1.80 11.04 15.89
N PRO A 255 2.90 11.17 15.13
CA PRO A 255 3.88 10.10 14.97
C PRO A 255 4.60 9.78 16.29
N ALA A 256 5.18 8.58 16.38
CA ALA A 256 6.05 8.18 17.48
C ALA A 256 7.54 8.45 17.18
N ASP A 257 8.35 8.55 18.23
CA ASP A 257 9.81 8.52 18.12
C ASP A 257 10.28 7.10 17.78
N ASP A 258 11.35 6.99 16.98
CA ASP A 258 12.11 5.75 16.84
C ASP A 258 13.61 6.00 16.64
N VAL A 259 14.35 4.94 16.35
CA VAL A 259 15.80 5.00 16.11
C VAL A 259 16.18 5.74 14.82
N HIS A 260 15.21 6.09 13.97
CA HIS A 260 15.43 6.73 12.68
C HIS A 260 15.07 8.21 12.69
N ALA A 261 14.04 8.60 13.44
CA ALA A 261 13.60 9.99 13.55
C ALA A 261 12.76 10.23 14.81
N THR A 262 12.81 11.47 15.29
CA THR A 262 11.88 11.92 16.33
C THR A 262 10.49 12.15 15.73
N ALA A 263 9.45 12.05 16.57
CA ALA A 263 8.07 12.39 16.27
C ALA A 263 7.97 13.82 15.72
N ALA A 264 8.66 14.77 16.36
CA ALA A 264 8.68 16.16 15.91
C ALA A 264 9.25 16.30 14.49
N TYR A 265 10.34 15.60 14.18
CA TYR A 265 10.91 15.60 12.83
C TYR A 265 9.98 14.96 11.81
N ARG A 266 9.39 13.79 12.11
CA ARG A 266 8.43 13.12 11.22
C ARG A 266 7.24 14.02 10.91
N ARG A 267 6.68 14.67 11.93
CA ARG A 267 5.52 15.57 11.79
C ARG A 267 5.82 16.76 10.89
N GLU A 268 6.96 17.42 11.11
CA GLU A 268 7.39 18.55 10.29
C GLU A 268 7.70 18.14 8.85
N ALA A 269 8.42 17.02 8.67
CA ALA A 269 8.73 16.47 7.35
C ALA A 269 7.46 16.08 6.58
N ALA A 270 6.47 15.47 7.24
CA ALA A 270 5.17 15.13 6.66
C ALA A 270 4.48 16.38 6.10
N ALA A 271 4.40 17.43 6.91
CA ALA A 271 3.73 18.67 6.56
C ALA A 271 4.47 19.42 5.43
N HIS A 272 5.81 19.34 5.40
CA HIS A 272 6.60 19.86 4.29
C HIS A 272 6.38 19.09 2.97
N LEU A 273 6.42 17.75 3.01
CA LEU A 273 6.17 16.92 1.83
C LEU A 273 4.77 17.11 1.28
N LEU A 274 3.76 17.30 2.15
CA LEU A 274 2.39 17.60 1.75
C LEU A 274 2.32 18.82 0.82
N GLY A 275 3.02 19.92 1.14
CA GLY A 275 3.03 21.11 0.30
C GLY A 275 3.60 20.86 -1.10
N ARG A 276 4.66 20.05 -1.20
CA ARG A 276 5.24 19.63 -2.49
C ARG A 276 4.27 18.73 -3.26
N ALA A 277 3.69 17.74 -2.58
CA ALA A 277 2.73 16.81 -3.17
C ALA A 277 1.48 17.52 -3.68
N CYS A 278 0.93 18.50 -2.95
CA CYS A 278 -0.20 19.30 -3.40
C CYS A 278 0.11 20.10 -4.68
N THR A 279 1.32 20.67 -4.78
CA THR A 279 1.76 21.41 -5.98
C THR A 279 1.80 20.48 -7.19
N THR A 280 2.52 19.36 -7.07
CA THR A 280 2.65 18.35 -8.12
C THR A 280 1.30 17.75 -8.52
N ALA A 281 0.45 17.42 -7.54
CA ALA A 281 -0.88 16.87 -7.79
C ALA A 281 -1.76 17.88 -8.53
N TRP A 282 -1.75 19.15 -8.12
CA TRP A 282 -2.55 20.18 -8.77
C TRP A 282 -2.12 20.44 -10.22
N GLU A 283 -0.82 20.48 -10.49
CA GLU A 283 -0.30 20.64 -11.86
C GLU A 283 -0.75 19.49 -12.78
N ARG A 284 -0.86 18.27 -12.24
CA ARG A 284 -1.31 17.07 -12.96
C ARG A 284 -2.84 16.94 -13.09
N THR A 285 -3.61 17.93 -12.62
CA THR A 285 -5.06 17.98 -12.89
C THR A 285 -5.39 18.51 -14.29
N ARG A 286 -4.41 19.06 -14.99
CA ARG A 286 -4.53 19.67 -16.32
C ARG A 286 -4.29 18.68 -17.45
#